data_AF-A0A483EYT8-F1
#
_entry.id   AF-A0A483EYT8-F1
#
_cell.length_a   1.000
_cell.length_b   1.000
_cell.length_c   1.000
_cell.angle_alpha   90.00
_cell.angle_beta   90.00
_cell.angle_gamma   90.00
#
_symmetry.space_group_name_H-M   'P 1'
#
loop_
_entity.id
_entity.type
_entity.pdbx_description
1 polymer ?
#
loop_
_entity_poly.entity_id
_entity_poly.type
_entity_poly.pdbx_seq_one_letter_code
_entity_poly.pdbx_strand_id
1 'polypeptide(L)'
;VLACTLVCQTYGTGSGLGYTSDITFNIGGQEVTRRIFVDAGNITGGTTAFELRFAARLDADYNNVGFFIRASGRTAAIDYTCTVENITATAFRTDSSSFS
;
A
#
# COMPACT_ATOMS: atom_id res chain seq x y z
N VAL A 1 2.87 -8.07 -10.29
CA VAL A 1 1.80 -7.48 -9.45
C VAL A 1 2.21 -7.60 -7.99
N LEU A 2 2.08 -6.53 -7.23
CA LEU A 2 2.14 -6.52 -5.78
C LEU A 2 0.75 -6.19 -5.22
N ALA A 3 0.33 -6.89 -4.19
CA ALA A 3 -0.88 -6.62 -3.45
C ALA A 3 -0.61 -6.68 -1.95
N CYS A 4 -1.38 -5.92 -1.17
CA CYS A 4 -1.35 -5.95 0.29
C CYS A 4 -2.65 -5.38 0.87
N THR A 5 -2.80 -5.53 2.18
CA THR A 5 -3.79 -4.82 2.98
C THR A 5 -3.05 -3.77 3.82
N LEU A 6 -3.41 -2.50 3.69
CA LEU A 6 -2.99 -1.48 4.65
C LEU A 6 -4.01 -1.44 5.78
N VAL A 7 -3.59 -1.80 6.98
CA VAL A 7 -4.43 -1.78 8.18
C VAL A 7 -4.06 -0.55 8.99
N CYS A 8 -5.04 0.33 9.22
CA CYS A 8 -4.89 1.58 9.93
C CYS A 8 -5.65 1.50 11.25
N GLN A 9 -4.94 1.68 12.37
CA GLN A 9 -5.56 1.70 13.69
C GLN A 9 -5.52 3.10 14.28
N THR A 10 -6.68 3.55 14.78
CA THR A 10 -6.87 4.87 15.38
C THR A 10 -6.96 4.76 16.89
N TYR A 11 -6.29 5.65 17.63
CA TYR A 11 -6.33 5.72 19.08
C TYR A 11 -6.72 7.12 19.56
N GLY A 12 -7.86 7.27 20.24
CA GLY A 12 -8.23 8.53 20.90
C GLY A 12 -9.67 8.96 20.66
N THR A 13 -10.07 10.05 21.31
CA THR A 13 -11.46 10.53 21.34
C THR A 13 -11.55 12.02 21.08
N GLY A 14 -12.45 12.45 20.20
CA GLY A 14 -12.72 13.86 19.92
C GLY A 14 -13.34 14.08 18.55
N SER A 15 -13.72 15.33 18.25
CA SER A 15 -14.32 15.73 16.98
C SER A 15 -13.29 16.35 16.03
N GLY A 16 -13.45 16.17 14.72
CA GLY A 16 -12.56 16.77 13.71
C GLY A 16 -11.16 16.15 13.66
N LEU A 17 -11.04 14.90 14.12
CA LEU A 17 -9.80 14.15 14.14
C LEU A 17 -9.63 13.37 12.84
N GLY A 18 -8.38 13.17 12.42
CA GLY A 18 -8.05 12.38 11.26
C GLY A 18 -6.56 12.35 11.02
N TYR A 19 -6.16 11.46 10.11
CA TYR A 19 -4.76 11.33 9.72
C TYR A 19 -4.65 10.90 8.26
N THR A 20 -3.48 11.16 7.71
CA THR A 20 -3.10 10.71 6.39
C THR A 20 -1.92 9.77 6.47
N SER A 21 -1.92 8.76 5.62
CA SER A 21 -0.77 7.90 5.37
C SER A 21 -0.56 7.77 3.87
N ASP A 22 0.69 7.63 3.46
CA ASP A 22 1.03 7.26 2.09
C ASP A 22 1.45 5.79 2.06
N ILE A 23 1.02 5.08 1.04
CA ILE A 23 1.53 3.75 0.71
C ILE A 23 2.11 3.75 -0.69
N THR A 24 3.38 3.39 -0.76
CA THR A 24 4.17 3.35 -1.99
C THR A 24 4.43 1.90 -2.38
N PHE A 25 4.14 1.57 -3.64
CA PHE A 25 4.51 0.31 -4.26
C PHE A 25 5.60 0.57 -5.28
N ASN A 26 6.61 -0.31 -5.32
CA ASN A 26 7.62 -0.29 -6.35
C ASN A 26 7.86 -1.70 -6.90
N ILE A 27 7.96 -1.81 -8.23
CA ILE A 27 8.36 -3.04 -8.92
C ILE A 27 9.38 -2.65 -10.00
N GLY A 28 10.64 -3.07 -9.86
CA GLY A 28 11.66 -2.82 -10.87
C GLY A 28 11.90 -1.34 -11.18
N GLY A 29 11.73 -0.45 -10.21
CA GLY A 29 11.89 0.99 -10.40
C GLY A 29 10.61 1.73 -10.82
N GLN A 30 9.55 1.02 -11.23
CA GLN A 30 8.24 1.63 -11.46
C GLN A 30 7.53 1.81 -10.12
N GLU A 31 7.17 3.05 -9.79
CA GLU A 31 6.62 3.42 -8.48
C GLU A 31 5.22 4.03 -8.61
N VAL A 32 4.33 3.67 -7.67
CA VAL A 32 3.08 4.39 -7.43
C VAL A 32 2.91 4.65 -5.94
N THR A 33 2.53 5.88 -5.59
CA THR A 33 2.16 6.24 -4.21
C THR A 33 0.68 6.57 -4.15
N ARG A 34 -0.02 5.98 -3.17
CA ARG A 34 -1.42 6.27 -2.87
C ARG A 34 -1.52 6.94 -1.51
N ARG A 35 -2.24 8.05 -1.44
CA ARG A 35 -2.58 8.69 -0.16
C ARG A 35 -3.89 8.13 0.36
N ILE A 36 -3.87 7.70 1.60
CA ILE A 36 -5.02 7.21 2.34
C ILE A 36 -5.35 8.23 3.43
N PHE A 37 -6.62 8.61 3.51
CA PHE A 37 -7.15 9.46 4.56
C PHE A 37 -8.12 8.64 5.42
N VAL A 38 -7.94 8.72 6.73
CA VAL A 38 -8.87 8.14 7.71
C VAL A 38 -9.49 9.29 8.49
N ASP A 39 -10.81 9.43 8.37
CA ASP A 39 -11.60 10.31 9.21
C ASP A 39 -11.84 9.61 10.56
N ALA A 40 -11.26 10.18 11.62
CA ALA A 40 -11.38 9.70 12.98
C ALA A 40 -12.40 10.50 13.80
N GLY A 41 -13.11 11.46 13.19
CA GLY A 41 -13.94 12.44 13.88
C GLY A 41 -15.12 11.87 14.68
N ASN A 42 -15.41 10.57 14.54
CA ASN A 42 -16.42 9.84 15.33
C ASN A 42 -15.89 8.51 15.90
N ILE A 43 -14.59 8.22 15.77
CA ILE A 43 -14.01 6.92 16.12
C ILE A 43 -13.23 7.09 17.43
N THR A 44 -13.80 6.57 18.53
CA THR A 44 -13.14 6.48 19.86
C THR A 44 -11.92 5.53 19.83
N GLY A 45 -11.94 4.60 18.87
CA GLY A 45 -10.90 3.61 18.58
C GLY A 45 -11.43 2.64 17.54
N GLY A 46 -10.58 2.19 16.62
CA GLY A 46 -11.04 1.31 15.55
C GLY A 46 -9.97 0.98 14.53
N THR A 47 -10.28 -0.03 13.72
CA THR A 47 -9.41 -0.53 12.66
C THR A 47 -10.12 -0.32 11.32
N THR A 48 -9.44 0.34 10.39
CA THR A 48 -9.86 0.47 8.99
C THR A 48 -8.85 -0.24 8.11
N ALA A 49 -9.31 -1.05 7.15
CA ALA A 49 -8.44 -1.80 6.25
C ALA A 49 -8.66 -1.37 4.80
N PHE A 50 -7.56 -1.28 4.03
CA PHE A 50 -7.57 -0.92 2.61
C PHE A 50 -6.85 -1.99 1.80
N GLU A 51 -7.57 -2.62 0.86
CA GLU A 51 -6.97 -3.57 -0.08
C GLU A 51 -6.39 -2.83 -1.29
N LEU A 52 -5.11 -3.08 -1.57
CA LEU A 52 -4.36 -2.29 -2.52
C LEU A 52 -3.52 -3.20 -3.41
N ARG A 53 -3.40 -2.82 -4.69
CA ARG A 53 -2.65 -3.57 -5.70
C ARG A 53 -1.96 -2.64 -6.70
N PHE A 54 -0.78 -3.01 -7.14
CA PHE A 54 -0.02 -2.35 -8.19
C PHE A 54 0.56 -3.38 -9.17
N ALA A 55 0.48 -3.08 -10.46
CA ALA A 55 1.03 -3.89 -11.53
C ALA A 55 2.00 -3.04 -12.36
N ALA A 56 3.16 -3.60 -12.66
CA ALA A 56 4.16 -3.01 -13.55
C ALA A 56 4.42 -3.99 -14.70
N ARG A 57 4.59 -3.44 -15.91
CA ARG A 57 5.07 -4.20 -17.07
C ARG A 57 6.59 -4.05 -17.13
N LEU A 58 7.32 -5.15 -17.18
CA LEU A 58 8.78 -5.18 -17.24
C LEU A 58 9.22 -5.79 -18.56
N ASP A 59 10.40 -5.40 -19.05
CA ASP A 59 10.99 -6.00 -20.25
C ASP A 59 11.47 -7.44 -19.99
N ALA A 60 11.69 -8.21 -21.05
CA ALA A 60 11.99 -9.64 -20.96
C ALA A 60 13.35 -9.96 -20.29
N ASP A 61 14.24 -8.97 -20.19
CA ASP A 61 15.61 -9.13 -19.68
C ASP A 61 15.70 -9.05 -18.14
N TYR A 62 14.60 -8.68 -17.48
CA TYR A 62 14.54 -8.54 -16.03
C TYR A 62 14.30 -9.88 -15.32
N ASN A 63 15.32 -10.73 -15.30
CA ASN A 63 15.25 -12.05 -14.65
C ASN A 63 15.26 -11.99 -13.12
N ASN A 64 15.73 -10.88 -12.54
CA ASN A 64 15.67 -10.61 -11.10
C ASN A 64 15.20 -9.18 -10.87
N VAL A 65 14.07 -9.03 -10.18
CA VAL A 65 13.38 -7.75 -10.01
C VAL A 65 13.16 -7.50 -8.53
N GLY A 66 13.86 -6.50 -8.01
CA GLY A 66 13.58 -5.97 -6.67
C GLY A 66 12.20 -5.30 -6.62
N PHE A 67 11.54 -5.43 -5.48
CA PHE A 67 10.25 -4.81 -5.24
C PHE A 67 10.13 -4.41 -3.76
N PHE A 68 9.30 -3.42 -3.48
CA PHE A 68 8.97 -3.07 -2.09
C PHE A 68 7.56 -2.49 -1.96
N ILE A 69 7.05 -2.57 -0.73
CA ILE A 69 5.87 -1.83 -0.28
C ILE A 69 6.29 -1.03 0.95
N ARG A 70 5.98 0.25 0.98
CA ARG A 70 6.31 1.13 2.11
C ARG A 70 5.07 1.91 2.52
N ALA A 71 4.68 1.80 3.78
CA ALA A 71 3.76 2.74 4.40
C ALA A 71 4.54 3.85 5.10
N SER A 72 4.04 5.07 5.05
CA SER A 72 4.65 6.23 5.72
C SER A 72 3.57 7.12 6.29
N GLY A 73 3.72 7.47 7.57
CA GLY A 73 2.84 8.41 8.23
C GLY A 73 3.02 9.83 7.70
N ARG A 74 1.95 10.62 7.78
CA ARG A 74 1.95 12.07 7.50
C ARG A 74 1.32 12.83 8.67
N THR A 75 0.95 14.08 8.40
CA THR A 75 0.17 14.94 9.28
C THR A 75 -1.03 14.18 9.86
N ALA A 76 -1.15 14.28 11.18
CA ALA A 76 -2.20 13.65 11.94
C ALA A 76 -2.61 14.57 13.08
N ALA A 77 -3.91 14.58 13.37
CA ALA A 77 -4.48 15.26 14.52
C ALA A 77 -4.68 14.30 15.71
N ILE A 78 -4.35 13.02 15.54
CA ILE A 78 -4.57 11.94 16.50
C ILE A 78 -3.47 10.87 16.33
N ASP A 79 -3.20 10.11 17.39
CA ASP A 79 -2.29 8.97 17.34
C ASP A 79 -2.89 7.83 16.50
N TYR A 80 -2.04 7.19 15.70
CA TYR A 80 -2.42 6.09 14.83
C TYR A 80 -1.24 5.18 14.53
N THR A 81 -1.54 3.96 14.11
CA THR A 81 -0.57 3.04 13.52
C THR A 81 -1.06 2.61 12.14
N CYS A 82 -0.11 2.27 11.27
CA CYS A 82 -0.38 1.68 9.97
C CYS A 82 0.51 0.46 9.80
N THR A 83 -0.09 -0.71 9.55
CA THR A 83 0.61 -1.96 9.24
C THR A 83 0.33 -2.37 7.80
N VAL A 84 1.36 -2.87 7.12
CA VAL A 84 1.21 -3.50 5.80
C VAL A 84 1.12 -5.00 6.03
N GLU A 85 -0.01 -5.59 5.68
CA GLU A 85 -0.35 -6.98 5.92
C GLU A 85 -0.71 -7.70 4.61
N ASN A 86 -0.82 -9.03 4.66
CA ASN A 86 -1.27 -9.88 3.54
C ASN A 86 -0.54 -9.59 2.21
N ILE A 87 0.78 -9.43 2.27
CA ILE A 87 1.60 -9.09 1.10
C ILE A 87 1.65 -10.28 0.14
N THR A 88 1.22 -10.06 -1.10
CA THR A 88 1.32 -11.02 -2.20
C THR A 88 2.09 -10.42 -3.36
N ALA A 89 3.10 -11.15 -3.84
CA ALA A 89 3.83 -10.82 -5.06
C ALA A 89 3.55 -11.89 -6.13
N THR A 90 3.11 -11.48 -7.31
CA THR A 90 2.78 -12.38 -8.43
C THR A 90 3.49 -11.90 -9.68
N ALA A 91 4.25 -12.79 -10.31
CA ALA A 91 4.87 -12.57 -11.61
C ALA A 91 4.24 -13.51 -12.64
N PHE A 92 4.00 -13.02 -13.86
CA PHE A 92 3.54 -13.81 -14.99
C PHE A 92 4.09 -13.19 -16.28
N ARG A 93 4.41 -14.03 -17.27
CA ARG A 93 4.79 -13.58 -18.62
C ARG A 93 3.53 -13.36 -19.45
N THR A 94 3.42 -12.20 -20.10
CA THR A 94 2.25 -11.82 -20.93
C THR A 94 2.50 -11.91 -22.43
N ASP A 95 3.76 -12.03 -22.85
CA ASP A 95 4.23 -12.05 -24.24
C ASP A 95 4.96 -13.36 -24.54
N SER A 96 4.21 -14.46 -24.46
CA SER A 96 4.70 -15.77 -24.89
C SER A 96 4.51 -15.94 -26.40
N SER A 97 5.40 -15.37 -27.21
CA SER A 97 5.58 -15.77 -28.61
C SER A 97 6.75 -16.73 -28.82
N SER A 98 7.38 -17.23 -27.75
CA SER A 98 8.58 -18.06 -27.81
C SER A 98 8.40 -19.42 -27.12
N PHE A 99 7.58 -20.26 -27.74
CA PHE A 99 7.98 -21.66 -27.89
C PHE A 99 8.60 -21.76 -29.28
N SER A 100 9.92 -21.55 -29.39
CA SER A 100 10.70 -21.86 -30.59
C SER A 100 11.64 -23.01 -30.28
#